data_AF-A0A0C9U9W3-F1
#
_entry.id   AF-A0A0C9U9W3-F1
#
_cell.length_a   1.000
_cell.length_b   1.000
_cell.length_c   1.000
_cell.angle_alpha   90.00
_cell.angle_beta   90.00
_cell.angle_gamma   90.00
#
_symmetry.space_group_name_H-M   'P 1'
#
loop_
_entity.id
_entity.type
_entity.pdbx_description
1 polymer ?
#
loop_
_entity_poly.entity_id
_entity_poly.type
_entity_poly.pdbx_seq_one_letter_code
_entity_poly.pdbx_strand_id
1 'polypeptide(L)' 'VGAGPSGLVAALALLRNGIPVRIIAKETEPRIGERGAGLVPRSQGLFHLLGVL' A
#
# COMPACT_ATOMS: atom_id res chain seq x y z
N VAL A 1 -5.67 -9.91 -7.73
CA VAL A 1 -5.24 -9.49 -6.37
C VAL A 1 -3.72 -9.46 -6.37
N GLY A 2 -3.09 -8.38 -5.89
CA GLY A 2 -1.63 -8.24 -5.95
C GLY A 2 -1.09 -7.27 -4.91
N ALA A 3 0.14 -7.50 -4.47
CA ALA A 3 0.85 -6.72 -3.44
C ALA A 3 1.64 -5.52 -4.03
N GLY A 4 1.06 -4.84 -5.03
CA GLY A 4 1.62 -3.60 -5.55
C GLY A 4 1.26 -2.39 -4.68
N PRO A 5 1.72 -1.18 -5.03
CA PRO A 5 1.56 0.02 -4.18
C PRO A 5 0.09 0.31 -3.85
N SER A 6 -0.79 0.30 -4.86
CA SER A 6 -2.22 0.51 -4.65
C SER A 6 -2.87 -0.57 -3.76
N GLY A 7 -2.41 -1.82 -3.87
CA GLY A 7 -2.94 -2.93 -3.07
C GLY A 7 -2.53 -2.84 -1.60
N LEU A 8 -1.26 -2.47 -1.36
CA LEU A 8 -0.74 -2.26 0.00
C LEU A 8 -1.40 -1.05 0.69
N VAL A 9 -1.59 0.06 -0.03
CA VAL A 9 -2.27 1.26 0.49
C VAL A 9 -3.73 0.95 0.84
N ALA A 10 -4.45 0.24 -0.03
CA ALA A 10 -5.82 -0.16 0.25
C ALA A 10 -5.92 -1.10 1.45
N ALA A 11 -5.01 -2.08 1.56
CA ALA A 11 -4.98 -3.00 2.69
C ALA A 11 -4.70 -2.27 4.01
N LEU A 12 -3.72 -1.35 4.02
CA LEU A 12 -3.41 -0.55 5.20
C LEU A 12 -4.60 0.33 5.62
N ALA A 13 -5.26 0.98 4.66
CA ALA A 13 -6.45 1.78 4.93
C ALA A 13 -7.57 0.93 5.57
N LEU A 14 -7.83 -0.27 5.06
CA LEU A 14 -8.85 -1.17 5.62
C LEU A 14 -8.47 -1.65 7.02
N LEU A 15 -7.22 -2.03 7.24
CA LEU A 15 -6.72 -2.43 8.56
C LEU A 15 -6.84 -1.31 9.59
N ARG A 16 -6.57 -0.06 9.19
CA ARG A 16 -6.70 1.11 10.07
C ARG A 16 -8.14 1.36 10.50
N ASN A 17 -9.11 0.93 9.69
CA ASN A 17 -10.53 0.96 10.00
C ASN A 17 -11.02 -0.30 10.74
N GLY A 18 -10.11 -1.17 11.20
CA GLY A 18 -10.46 -2.40 11.93
C GLY A 18 -11.03 -3.51 11.05
N ILE A 19 -10.91 -3.39 9.73
CA ILE A 19 -11.42 -4.39 8.78
C ILE A 19 -10.28 -5.37 8.49
N PRO A 20 -10.41 -6.65 8.86
CA PRO A 20 -9.39 -7.65 8.57
C PRO A 20 -9.32 -7.89 7.05
N VAL A 21 -8.11 -7.89 6.51
CA VAL A 21 -7.86 -8.09 5.07
C VAL A 21 -6.73 -9.08 4.85
N ARG A 22 -6.77 -9.75 3.69
CA ARG A 22 -5.72 -10.65 3.24
C ARG A 22 -5.21 -10.22 1.87
N ILE A 23 -3.90 -10.03 1.75
CA ILE A 23 -3.25 -9.78 0.47
C ILE A 23 -2.81 -11.11 -0.13
N ILE A 24 -3.12 -11.32 -1.40
CA ILE A 24 -2.66 -12.48 -2.17
C ILE A 24 -1.76 -11.93 -3.27
N ALA A 25 -0.49 -12.34 -3.26
CA ALA A 25 0.48 -12.04 -4.30
C ALA A 25 0.91 -13.35 -4.97
N LYS A 26 1.31 -13.26 -6.24
CA LYS A 26 1.86 -14.42 -6.97
C LYS A 26 3.31 -14.67 -6.58
N GLU A 27 4.02 -13.60 -6.25
CA GLU A 27 5.39 -13.58 -5.79
C GLU A 27 5.49 -14.17 -4.38
N THR A 28 6.49 -15.03 -4.18
CA THR A 28 6.80 -15.63 -2.87
C THR A 28 7.47 -14.66 -1.92
N GLU A 29 8.08 -13.60 -2.46
CA GLU A 29 8.86 -12.61 -1.71
C GLU A 29 8.44 -11.18 -2.09
N PRO A 30 8.56 -10.23 -1.16
CA PRO A 30 8.34 -8.82 -1.47
C PRO A 30 9.38 -8.34 -2.49
N ARG A 31 8.92 -7.60 -3.50
CA ARG A 31 9.82 -7.06 -4.54
C ARG A 31 10.67 -5.94 -3.94
N ILE A 32 11.97 -6.00 -4.18
CA ILE A 32 12.89 -4.90 -3.84
C ILE A 32 12.77 -3.83 -4.91
N GLY A 33 12.19 -2.69 -4.53
CA GLY A 33 11.93 -1.56 -5.41
C GLY A 33 10.63 -1.69 -6.21
N GLU A 34 10.20 -0.55 -6.78
CA GLU A 34 8.98 -0.46 -7.57
C GLU A 34 9.21 0.31 -8.87
N ARG A 35 8.34 0.04 -9.86
CA ARG A 35 8.25 0.86 -11.06
C ARG A 35 7.21 1.95 -10.79
N GLY A 36 7.62 3.22 -10.90
CA GLY A 36 6.73 4.36 -10.68
C GLY A 36 6.82 4.98 -9.28
N ALA A 37 8.02 5.11 -8.71
CA ALA A 37 8.30 5.74 -7.41
C ALA A 37 8.03 7.26 -7.32
N GLY A 38 7.17 7.79 -8.20
CA GLY A 38 6.80 9.20 -8.19
C GLY A 38 5.77 9.49 -7.11
N LEU A 39 6.19 10.17 -6.04
CA LEU A 39 5.28 10.65 -5.01
C LEU A 39 4.75 12.05 -5.34
N VAL A 40 3.46 12.12 -5.70
CA VAL A 40 2.77 13.40 -5.93
C VAL A 40 2.19 13.98 -4.63
N PRO A 41 2.02 15.31 -4.49
CA PRO A 41 1.54 15.93 -3.24
C PRO A 41 0.22 15.34 -2.71
N ARG A 42 -0.73 15.01 -3.60
CA ARG A 42 -2.02 14.42 -3.19
C ARG A 42 -1.86 13.03 -2.55
N SER A 43 -0.89 12.24 -3.01
CA SER A 43 -0.57 10.93 -2.46
C SER A 43 0.19 11.04 -1.15
N GLN A 44 1.06 12.05 -1.00
CA GLN A 44 1.75 12.29 0.26
C GLN A 44 0.77 12.63 1.40
N GLY A 45 -0.24 13.48 1.15
CA GLY A 45 -1.28 13.75 2.15
C GLY A 45 -2.04 12.50 2.58
N LEU A 46 -2.25 11.54 1.68
CA LEU A 46 -2.85 10.25 2.02
C LEU A 46 -1.94 9.41 2.91
N PHE A 47 -0.63 9.37 2.61
CA PHE A 47 0.33 8.61 3.41
C PHE A 47 0.55 9.20 4.81
N HIS A 48 0.49 10.52 4.95
CA HIS A 48 0.48 11.18 6.26
C HIS A 48 -0.75 10.77 7.09
N LEU A 49 -1.94 10.74 6.47
CA LEU A 49 -3.17 10.27 7.13
C LEU A 49 -3.09 8.80 7.55
N LEU A 50 -2.40 7.97 6.75
CA LEU A 50 -2.14 6.57 7.07
C LEU A 50 -1.00 6.37 8.09
N GLY A 51 -0.26 7.43 8.45
CA GLY A 51 0.82 7.40 9.45
C GLY A 51 2.10 6.71 8.98
N VAL A 52 2.41 6.78 7.68
CA VAL A 52 3.59 6.12 7.07
C VAL A 52 4.59 7.11 6.43
N LEU A 53 4.34 8.41 6.56
CA LEU A 53 5.29 9.50 6.30
C LEU A 53 5.68 10.14 7.63
#